data_AF-A0A538M3A1-F1
#
_entry.id   AF-A0A538M3A1-F1
#
_cell.length_a   1.000
_cell.length_b   1.000
_cell.length_c   1.000
_cell.angle_alpha   90.00
_cell.angle_beta   90.00
_cell.angle_gamma   90.00
#
_symmetry.space_group_name_H-M   'P 1'
#
loop_
_entity.id
_entity.type
_entity.pdbx_description
1 polymer ?
#
loop_
_entity_poly.entity_id
_entity_poly.type
_entity_poly.pdbx_seq_one_letter_code
_entity_poly.pdbx_strand_id
1 'polypeptide(L)'
;MASVAEPALTLYQAEWCPFSSAVREVLTELGLDFVARQVEPWPEQREGLQALAGTDQIPVLQAEDGELYRGTRAIFDHLREREPGPFAAAHRSRFADHRDARESDATGQLIEYFRGTDELQTGEGTPAEAEVVDVPEKNRYELRLGDRLIGLAAYRRRDGRIAFTHTEVDEACEGRGFGSMLAAAALEDARNQGLEIAPLCPFIAHYIKGHPEYEELVTSRYRDR
;
A
#
# COMPACT_ATOMS: atom_id res chain seq x y z
N MET A 1 -25.19 -31.41 -18.81
CA MET A 1 -25.37 -29.98 -18.52
C MET A 1 -24.00 -29.42 -18.21
N ALA A 2 -23.42 -28.64 -19.12
CA ALA A 2 -22.16 -27.96 -18.85
C ALA A 2 -22.41 -26.96 -17.72
N SER A 3 -21.72 -27.14 -16.59
CA SER A 3 -21.63 -26.12 -15.55
C SER A 3 -20.98 -24.92 -16.22
N VAL A 4 -21.77 -23.91 -16.58
CA VAL A 4 -21.22 -22.59 -16.91
C VAL A 4 -20.60 -22.12 -15.60
N ALA A 5 -19.28 -22.12 -15.51
CA ALA A 5 -18.61 -21.54 -14.35
C ALA A 5 -19.14 -20.12 -14.21
N GLU A 6 -19.70 -19.79 -13.04
CA GLU A 6 -20.06 -18.41 -12.75
C GLU A 6 -18.82 -17.56 -12.98
N PRO A 7 -18.93 -16.41 -13.68
CA PRO A 7 -17.78 -15.57 -13.93
C PRO A 7 -17.23 -15.12 -12.58
N ALA A 8 -16.06 -15.65 -12.22
CA ALA A 8 -15.43 -15.42 -10.94
C ALA A 8 -14.28 -14.43 -11.11
N LEU A 9 -14.18 -13.51 -10.15
CA LEU A 9 -13.03 -12.63 -10.02
C LEU A 9 -11.74 -13.48 -10.05
N THR A 10 -10.74 -13.07 -10.83
CA THR A 10 -9.44 -13.75 -10.83
C THR A 10 -8.36 -12.79 -10.34
N LEU A 11 -7.74 -13.11 -9.21
CA LEU A 11 -6.65 -12.34 -8.65
C LEU A 11 -5.30 -13.00 -8.99
N TYR A 12 -4.53 -12.33 -9.84
CA TYR A 12 -3.15 -12.71 -10.17
C TYR A 12 -2.22 -12.18 -9.08
N GLN A 13 -1.60 -13.10 -8.34
CA GLN A 13 -0.99 -12.80 -7.05
C GLN A 13 0.18 -13.71 -6.68
N ALA A 14 0.84 -13.38 -5.58
CA ALA A 14 1.75 -14.29 -4.90
C ALA A 14 1.65 -14.13 -3.37
N GLU A 15 1.79 -15.23 -2.62
CA GLU A 15 1.59 -15.25 -1.15
C GLU A 15 2.56 -14.34 -0.39
N TRP A 16 3.77 -14.16 -0.93
CA TRP A 16 4.79 -13.29 -0.34
C TRP A 16 4.55 -11.80 -0.63
N CYS A 17 3.64 -11.48 -1.56
CA CYS A 17 3.36 -10.11 -1.96
C CYS A 17 2.35 -9.49 -0.97
N PRO A 18 2.75 -8.47 -0.19
CA PRO A 18 1.87 -7.90 0.82
C PRO A 18 0.66 -7.20 0.17
N PHE A 19 0.83 -6.58 -1.00
CA PHE A 19 -0.26 -5.95 -1.77
C PHE A 19 -1.31 -6.97 -2.24
N SER A 20 -0.87 -8.16 -2.67
CA SER A 20 -1.76 -9.25 -3.04
C SER A 20 -2.59 -9.74 -1.87
N SER A 21 -1.95 -9.89 -0.71
CA SER A 21 -2.64 -10.30 0.51
C SER A 21 -3.66 -9.25 0.95
N ALA A 22 -3.36 -7.96 0.78
CA ALA A 22 -4.30 -6.87 1.06
C ALA A 22 -5.59 -7.01 0.23
N VAL A 23 -5.47 -7.27 -1.08
CA VAL A 23 -6.62 -7.47 -1.98
C VAL A 23 -7.46 -8.68 -1.55
N ARG A 24 -6.83 -9.81 -1.21
CA ARG A 24 -7.55 -11.03 -0.83
C ARG A 24 -8.42 -10.86 0.40
N GLU A 25 -7.94 -10.11 1.37
CA GLU A 25 -8.71 -9.86 2.58
C GLU A 25 -9.90 -8.95 2.28
N VAL A 26 -9.74 -7.91 1.46
CA VAL A 26 -10.88 -7.07 1.01
C VAL A 26 -11.92 -7.90 0.26
N LEU A 27 -11.48 -8.77 -0.67
CA LEU A 27 -12.38 -9.69 -1.38
C LEU A 27 -13.14 -10.60 -0.39
N THR A 28 -12.44 -11.11 0.63
CA THR A 28 -13.03 -11.95 1.68
C THR A 28 -14.05 -11.18 2.52
N GLU A 29 -13.76 -9.92 2.88
CA GLU A 29 -14.69 -9.06 3.63
C GLU A 29 -15.94 -8.71 2.83
N LEU A 30 -15.79 -8.45 1.53
CA LEU A 30 -16.91 -8.23 0.62
C LEU A 30 -17.70 -9.52 0.38
N GLY A 31 -17.20 -10.68 0.82
CA GLY A 31 -17.83 -11.98 0.60
C GLY A 31 -17.81 -12.40 -0.87
N LEU A 32 -16.81 -11.93 -1.62
CA LEU A 32 -16.67 -12.19 -3.05
C LEU A 32 -15.85 -13.46 -3.27
N ASP A 33 -16.41 -14.38 -4.04
CA ASP A 33 -15.68 -15.55 -4.50
C ASP A 33 -14.67 -15.14 -5.58
N PHE A 34 -13.44 -15.65 -5.45
CA PHE A 34 -12.38 -15.37 -6.41
C PHE A 34 -11.43 -16.55 -6.59
N VAL A 35 -10.81 -16.60 -7.77
CA VAL A 35 -9.72 -17.51 -8.09
C VAL A 35 -8.39 -16.81 -7.81
N ALA A 36 -7.63 -17.29 -6.83
CA ALA A 36 -6.24 -16.89 -6.64
C ALA A 36 -5.34 -17.61 -7.66
N ARG A 37 -4.81 -16.87 -8.64
CA ARG A 37 -3.85 -17.39 -9.62
C ARG A 37 -2.44 -16.97 -9.26
N GLN A 38 -1.58 -17.95 -8.98
CA GLN A 38 -0.16 -17.70 -8.69
C GLN A 38 0.57 -17.23 -9.96
N VAL A 39 1.48 -16.28 -9.79
CA VAL A 39 2.42 -15.84 -10.84
C VAL A 39 3.85 -16.27 -10.51
N GLU A 40 4.73 -16.19 -11.50
CA GLU A 40 6.15 -16.44 -11.34
C GLU A 40 6.78 -15.48 -10.29
N PRO A 41 7.73 -15.94 -9.47
CA PRO A 41 8.26 -15.13 -8.38
C PRO A 41 9.04 -13.90 -8.88
N TRP A 42 9.70 -13.98 -10.04
CA TRP A 42 10.48 -12.89 -10.63
C TRP A 42 9.69 -12.16 -11.73
N PRO A 43 9.60 -10.80 -11.72
CA PRO A 43 8.82 -10.03 -12.69
C PRO A 43 9.16 -10.35 -14.16
N GLU A 44 10.45 -10.45 -14.48
CA GLU A 44 10.94 -10.71 -15.83
C GLU A 44 10.49 -12.06 -16.41
N GLN A 45 10.01 -12.98 -15.57
CA GLN A 45 9.50 -14.30 -15.98
C GLN A 45 7.98 -14.33 -16.16
N ARG A 46 7.27 -13.24 -15.80
CA ARG A 46 5.80 -13.18 -15.84
C ARG A 46 5.28 -12.85 -17.22
N GLU A 47 5.78 -13.54 -18.24
CA GLU A 47 5.39 -13.34 -19.65
C GLU A 47 3.87 -13.50 -19.84
N GLY A 48 3.25 -14.43 -19.12
CA GLY A 48 1.81 -14.65 -19.16
C GLY A 48 1.01 -13.47 -18.60
N LEU A 49 1.46 -12.86 -17.50
CA LEU A 49 0.83 -11.67 -16.92
C LEU A 49 1.05 -10.45 -17.82
N GLN A 50 2.26 -10.32 -18.38
CA GLN A 50 2.58 -9.27 -19.34
C GLN A 50 1.76 -9.40 -20.63
N ALA A 51 1.47 -10.61 -21.10
CA ALA A 51 0.62 -10.81 -22.28
C ALA A 51 -0.86 -10.52 -21.99
N LEU A 52 -1.35 -10.92 -20.81
CA LEU A 52 -2.74 -10.74 -20.40
C LEU A 52 -3.06 -9.29 -20.06
N ALA A 53 -2.29 -8.72 -19.14
CA ALA A 53 -2.49 -7.39 -18.66
C ALA A 53 -1.59 -6.42 -19.44
N GLY A 54 -0.33 -6.71 -19.70
CA GLY A 54 0.62 -5.66 -20.15
C GLY A 54 1.37 -5.04 -18.96
N THR A 55 1.41 -5.77 -17.85
CA THR A 55 2.29 -5.49 -16.72
C THR A 55 2.84 -6.80 -16.18
N ASP A 56 4.04 -6.76 -15.63
CA ASP A 56 4.65 -7.82 -14.85
C ASP A 56 4.48 -7.57 -13.34
N GLN A 57 3.82 -6.49 -12.93
CA GLN A 57 3.59 -6.16 -11.52
C GLN A 57 2.31 -6.82 -11.00
N ILE A 58 2.33 -7.23 -9.74
CA ILE A 58 1.18 -7.79 -9.02
C ILE A 58 0.80 -6.89 -7.84
N PRO A 59 -0.47 -6.87 -7.41
CA PRO A 59 -1.59 -7.67 -7.90
C PRO A 59 -2.23 -7.17 -9.19
N VAL A 60 -2.91 -8.07 -9.92
CA VAL A 60 -3.86 -7.73 -10.99
C VAL A 60 -5.18 -8.46 -10.71
N LEU A 61 -6.29 -7.73 -10.68
CA LEU A 61 -7.63 -8.30 -10.58
C LEU A 61 -8.28 -8.30 -11.96
N GLN A 62 -8.77 -9.45 -12.37
CA GLN A 62 -9.70 -9.58 -13.49
C GLN A 62 -11.13 -9.63 -12.93
N ALA A 63 -11.97 -8.68 -13.33
CA ALA A 63 -13.38 -8.62 -12.96
C ALA A 63 -14.21 -9.69 -13.69
N GLU A 64 -15.46 -9.87 -13.27
CA GLU A 64 -16.38 -10.87 -13.85
C GLU A 64 -16.67 -10.62 -15.34
N ASP A 65 -16.61 -9.37 -15.77
CA ASP A 65 -16.77 -8.95 -17.18
C ASP A 65 -15.47 -9.04 -18.01
N GLY A 66 -14.37 -9.43 -17.37
CA GLY A 66 -13.04 -9.55 -17.97
C GLY A 66 -12.18 -8.29 -17.90
N GLU A 67 -12.67 -7.19 -17.34
CA GLU A 67 -11.88 -5.97 -17.15
C GLU A 67 -10.69 -6.20 -16.20
N LEU A 68 -9.56 -5.54 -16.46
CA LEU A 68 -8.30 -5.75 -15.74
C LEU A 68 -7.88 -4.51 -14.95
N TYR A 69 -7.80 -4.67 -13.63
CA TYR A 69 -7.36 -3.65 -12.68
C TYR A 69 -5.95 -3.98 -12.18
N ARG A 70 -5.00 -3.06 -12.37
CA ARG A 70 -3.57 -3.28 -12.07
C ARG A 70 -3.15 -2.51 -10.85
N GLY A 71 -2.46 -3.18 -9.94
CA GLY A 71 -2.03 -2.60 -8.68
C GLY A 71 -3.19 -2.39 -7.73
N THR A 72 -2.86 -2.18 -6.46
CA THR A 72 -3.83 -2.11 -5.36
C THR A 72 -4.80 -0.94 -5.50
N ARG A 73 -4.36 0.23 -6.01
CA ARG A 73 -5.19 1.43 -6.17
C ARG A 73 -6.41 1.15 -7.05
N ALA A 74 -6.17 0.80 -8.32
CA ALA A 74 -7.23 0.52 -9.29
C ALA A 74 -8.16 -0.62 -8.84
N ILE A 75 -7.61 -1.63 -8.17
CA ILE A 75 -8.40 -2.74 -7.62
C ILE A 75 -9.33 -2.25 -6.52
N PHE A 76 -8.85 -1.43 -5.57
CA PHE A 76 -9.70 -0.94 -4.50
C PHE A 76 -10.71 0.10 -4.95
N ASP A 77 -10.37 0.96 -5.91
CA ASP A 77 -11.33 1.87 -6.51
C ASP A 77 -12.50 1.10 -7.14
N HIS A 78 -12.22 -0.01 -7.85
CA HIS A 78 -13.25 -0.90 -8.39
C HIS A 78 -14.10 -1.56 -7.29
N LEU A 79 -13.46 -2.01 -6.22
CA LEU A 79 -14.15 -2.72 -5.14
C LEU A 79 -14.92 -1.79 -4.20
N ARG A 80 -14.63 -0.48 -4.18
CA ARG A 80 -15.23 0.51 -3.26
C ARG A 80 -16.74 0.63 -3.40
N GLU A 81 -17.27 0.44 -4.60
CA GLU A 81 -18.71 0.56 -4.88
C GLU A 81 -19.53 -0.66 -4.42
N ARG A 82 -18.88 -1.72 -3.93
CA ARG A 82 -19.54 -2.97 -3.52
C ARG A 82 -19.95 -2.93 -2.05
N GLU A 83 -21.18 -3.37 -1.78
CA GLU A 83 -21.69 -3.51 -0.41
C GLU A 83 -20.91 -4.62 0.34
N PRO A 84 -20.50 -4.37 1.60
CA PRO A 84 -19.82 -5.38 2.40
C PRO A 84 -20.68 -6.63 2.63
N GLY A 85 -20.03 -7.79 2.68
CA GLY A 85 -20.70 -9.04 2.99
C GLY A 85 -21.32 -9.04 4.41
N PRO A 86 -22.31 -9.90 4.68
CA PRO A 86 -23.06 -9.91 5.95
C PRO A 86 -22.18 -10.14 7.19
N PHE A 87 -20.99 -10.72 7.02
CA PHE A 87 -20.05 -10.99 8.10
C PHE A 87 -18.86 -10.01 8.15
N ALA A 88 -18.78 -9.03 7.26
CA ALA A 88 -17.65 -8.11 7.16
C ALA A 88 -17.32 -7.45 8.49
N ALA A 89 -18.33 -6.90 9.19
CA ALA A 89 -18.15 -6.25 10.49
C ALA A 89 -17.65 -7.20 11.59
N ALA A 90 -18.14 -8.45 11.60
CA ALA A 90 -17.72 -9.46 12.57
C ALA A 90 -16.29 -9.97 12.29
N HIS A 91 -15.95 -10.16 11.01
CA HIS A 91 -14.58 -10.45 10.59
C HIS A 91 -13.63 -9.32 10.97
N ARG A 92 -13.99 -8.05 10.73
CA ARG A 92 -13.23 -6.87 11.15
C ARG A 92 -12.98 -6.83 12.65
N SER A 93 -14.00 -7.08 13.46
CA SER A 93 -13.86 -7.11 14.92
C SER A 93 -12.93 -8.23 15.39
N ARG A 94 -13.17 -9.47 14.92
CA ARG A 94 -12.32 -10.63 15.24
C ARG A 94 -10.88 -10.42 14.80
N PHE A 95 -10.70 -9.80 13.65
CA PHE A 95 -9.39 -9.46 13.11
C PHE A 95 -8.63 -8.51 14.04
N ALA A 96 -9.30 -7.47 14.56
CA ALA A 96 -8.70 -6.53 15.51
C ALA A 96 -8.33 -7.19 16.86
N ASP A 97 -9.12 -8.16 17.31
CA ASP A 97 -8.88 -8.92 18.54
C ASP A 97 -7.62 -9.80 18.48
N HIS A 98 -7.11 -10.09 17.28
CA HIS A 98 -5.93 -10.93 17.05
C HIS A 98 -4.67 -10.12 16.67
N ARG A 99 -4.64 -8.82 17.00
CA ARG A 99 -3.52 -7.89 16.69
C ARG A 99 -2.16 -8.41 17.13
N ASP A 100 -2.05 -8.97 18.33
CA ASP A 100 -0.78 -9.51 18.86
C ASP A 100 -0.27 -10.73 18.09
N ALA A 101 -1.18 -11.54 17.54
CA ALA A 101 -0.84 -12.69 16.68
C ALA A 101 -0.39 -12.26 15.28
N ARG A 102 -0.68 -11.01 14.87
CA ARG A 102 -0.40 -10.44 13.54
C ARG A 102 0.58 -9.26 13.59
N GLU A 103 1.24 -9.03 14.72
CA GLU A 103 2.25 -7.97 14.88
C GLU A 103 3.38 -8.07 13.82
N SER A 104 3.64 -9.29 13.35
CA SER A 104 4.57 -9.64 12.27
C SER A 104 3.97 -9.71 10.86
N ASP A 105 2.66 -9.60 10.70
CA ASP A 105 1.96 -9.79 9.42
C ASP A 105 1.83 -8.47 8.64
N ALA A 106 2.44 -8.43 7.46
CA ALA A 106 2.39 -7.28 6.56
C ALA A 106 0.99 -7.06 5.94
N THR A 107 0.21 -8.12 5.81
CA THR A 107 -1.11 -8.14 5.14
C THR A 107 -2.15 -7.35 5.91
N GLY A 108 -2.33 -7.71 7.19
CA GLY A 108 -3.38 -7.10 7.99
C GLY A 108 -3.15 -5.61 8.25
N GLN A 109 -1.91 -5.17 8.06
CA GLN A 109 -1.53 -3.79 8.26
C GLN A 109 -1.82 -2.95 7.02
N LEU A 110 -1.58 -3.47 5.80
CA LEU A 110 -1.96 -2.78 4.57
C LEU A 110 -3.45 -2.45 4.50
N ILE A 111 -4.33 -3.26 5.10
CA ILE A 111 -5.79 -3.07 4.99
C ILE A 111 -6.31 -2.00 5.95
N GLU A 112 -5.79 -1.95 7.17
CA GLU A 112 -5.99 -0.79 8.05
C GLU A 112 -5.38 0.49 7.43
N TYR A 113 -4.30 0.37 6.64
CA TYR A 113 -3.69 1.50 5.90
C TYR A 113 -4.49 1.96 4.66
N PHE A 114 -5.12 1.05 3.88
CA PHE A 114 -6.01 1.41 2.76
C PHE A 114 -7.35 1.99 3.22
N ARG A 115 -7.82 1.66 4.41
CA ARG A 115 -8.93 2.40 5.04
C ARG A 115 -8.55 3.84 5.39
N GLY A 116 -7.26 4.12 5.58
CA GLY A 116 -6.72 5.47 5.81
C GLY A 116 -6.64 6.33 4.54
N THR A 117 -6.61 5.75 3.34
CA THR A 117 -6.61 6.51 2.08
C THR A 117 -7.96 7.16 1.75
N ASP A 118 -9.06 6.68 2.34
CA ASP A 118 -10.37 7.37 2.30
C ASP A 118 -10.38 8.67 3.13
N GLU A 119 -9.34 8.93 3.93
CA GLU A 119 -9.15 10.21 4.62
C GLU A 119 -8.47 11.28 3.74
N LEU A 120 -7.88 10.90 2.59
CA LEU A 120 -7.21 11.85 1.71
C LEU A 120 -8.25 12.76 1.04
N GLN A 121 -7.98 14.05 1.09
CA GLN A 121 -8.83 15.09 0.54
C GLN A 121 -8.12 15.79 -0.60
N THR A 122 -8.87 16.21 -1.62
CA THR A 122 -8.31 16.89 -2.78
C THR A 122 -7.59 18.19 -2.37
N GLY A 123 -6.32 18.28 -2.75
CA GLY A 123 -5.42 19.38 -2.40
C GLY A 123 -5.20 20.37 -3.54
N GLU A 124 -5.91 21.50 -3.51
CA GLU A 124 -5.55 22.68 -4.31
C GLU A 124 -4.69 23.64 -3.47
N GLY A 125 -3.38 23.64 -3.72
CA GLY A 125 -2.39 24.50 -3.05
C GLY A 125 -0.96 24.13 -3.45
N THR A 126 0.06 24.82 -2.92
CA THR A 126 1.48 24.58 -3.27
C THR A 126 2.25 23.89 -2.14
N PRO A 127 3.37 23.19 -2.41
CA PRO A 127 4.19 22.57 -1.35
C PRO A 127 4.66 23.54 -0.26
N ALA A 128 4.83 24.83 -0.57
CA ALA A 128 5.23 25.84 0.40
C ALA A 128 4.17 26.12 1.48
N GLU A 129 2.92 25.74 1.24
CA GLU A 129 1.77 25.91 2.15
C GLU A 129 1.43 24.62 2.90
N ALA A 130 2.15 23.53 2.60
CA ALA A 130 1.93 22.25 3.23
C ALA A 130 2.85 22.06 4.43
N GLU A 131 2.42 21.21 5.35
CA GLU A 131 3.21 20.75 6.49
C GLU A 131 3.20 19.23 6.56
N VAL A 132 4.27 18.67 7.14
CA VAL A 132 4.37 17.24 7.41
C VAL A 132 4.40 17.06 8.92
N VAL A 133 3.47 16.29 9.45
CA VAL A 133 3.29 16.07 10.88
C VAL A 133 3.43 14.57 11.19
N ASP A 134 4.24 14.21 12.17
CA ASP A 134 4.26 12.84 12.69
C ASP A 134 3.01 12.59 13.55
N VAL A 135 2.28 11.52 13.28
CA VAL A 135 1.10 11.07 14.05
C VAL A 135 1.36 9.64 14.56
N PRO A 136 2.15 9.48 15.66
CA PRO A 136 2.57 8.17 16.18
C PRO A 136 1.42 7.21 16.50
N GLU A 137 0.28 7.75 16.93
CA GLU A 137 -0.94 7.03 17.30
C GLU A 137 -1.54 6.32 16.09
N LYS A 138 -1.26 6.84 14.89
CA LYS A 138 -1.65 6.28 13.59
C LYS A 138 -0.47 5.66 12.83
N ASN A 139 0.73 5.66 13.40
CA ASN A 139 1.97 5.16 12.80
C ASN A 139 2.23 5.71 11.39
N ARG A 140 2.01 7.01 11.19
CA ARG A 140 2.20 7.66 9.89
C ARG A 140 2.61 9.10 10.04
N TYR A 141 3.37 9.60 9.06
CA TYR A 141 3.46 11.03 8.80
C TYR A 141 2.26 11.44 7.94
N GLU A 142 1.69 12.59 8.24
CA GLU A 142 0.60 13.19 7.51
C GLU A 142 1.10 14.44 6.79
N LEU A 143 0.88 14.50 5.47
CA LEU A 143 1.07 15.70 4.67
C LEU A 143 -0.25 16.48 4.66
N ARG A 144 -0.25 17.68 5.24
CA ARG A 144 -1.44 18.51 5.40
C ARG A 144 -1.33 19.81 4.63
N LEU A 145 -2.44 20.25 4.05
CA LEU A 145 -2.58 21.58 3.45
C LEU A 145 -3.73 22.31 4.14
N GLY A 146 -3.37 23.09 5.15
CA GLY A 146 -4.31 23.53 6.18
C GLY A 146 -4.90 22.33 6.92
N ASP A 147 -6.23 22.30 7.07
CA ASP A 147 -6.92 21.20 7.75
C ASP A 147 -7.11 19.95 6.87
N ARG A 148 -6.69 19.97 5.60
CA ARG A 148 -6.87 18.85 4.68
C ARG A 148 -5.69 17.89 4.75
N LEU A 149 -5.96 16.60 4.93
CA LEU A 149 -4.98 15.55 4.76
C LEU A 149 -4.83 15.26 3.27
N ILE A 150 -3.67 15.57 2.68
CA ILE A 150 -3.43 15.45 1.23
C ILE A 150 -2.36 14.39 0.89
N GLY A 151 -1.79 13.73 1.89
CA GLY A 151 -0.87 12.61 1.72
C GLY A 151 -0.42 12.02 3.03
N LEU A 152 0.21 10.84 2.98
CA LEU A 152 0.72 10.17 4.16
C LEU A 152 1.93 9.28 3.85
N ALA A 153 2.80 9.11 4.83
CA ALA A 153 3.89 8.13 4.80
C ALA A 153 3.78 7.22 6.02
N ALA A 154 3.27 6.01 5.80
CA ALA A 154 3.05 5.02 6.85
C ALA A 154 4.36 4.34 7.24
N TYR A 155 4.57 4.16 8.54
CA TYR A 155 5.77 3.55 9.09
C TYR A 155 5.50 2.54 10.19
N ARG A 156 6.55 1.81 10.60
CA ARG A 156 6.58 1.08 11.87
C ARG A 156 7.86 1.40 12.60
N ARG A 157 7.78 1.65 13.90
CA ARG A 157 8.96 1.85 14.75
C ARG A 157 9.18 0.65 15.64
N ARG A 158 10.41 0.12 15.68
CA ARG A 158 10.79 -0.98 16.57
C ARG A 158 12.31 -1.02 16.76
N ASP A 159 12.76 -1.22 17.99
CA ASP A 159 14.17 -1.48 18.32
C ASP A 159 15.16 -0.49 17.68
N GLY A 160 14.84 0.82 17.73
CA GLY A 160 15.67 1.88 17.14
C GLY A 160 15.61 1.95 15.61
N ARG A 161 14.63 1.31 14.98
CA ARG A 161 14.43 1.30 13.53
C ARG A 161 13.08 1.85 13.15
N ILE A 162 13.00 2.43 11.97
CA ILE A 162 11.76 2.84 11.32
C ILE A 162 11.65 2.20 9.93
N ALA A 163 10.59 1.43 9.71
CA ALA A 163 10.30 0.84 8.41
C ALA A 163 9.23 1.67 7.71
N PHE A 164 9.60 2.39 6.64
CA PHE A 164 8.61 3.06 5.79
C PHE A 164 7.96 2.03 4.88
N THR A 165 6.66 1.86 5.01
CA THR A 165 5.92 0.76 4.38
C THR A 165 5.14 1.21 3.16
N HIS A 166 4.64 2.44 3.17
CA HIS A 166 3.85 2.99 2.07
C HIS A 166 3.87 4.52 2.12
N THR A 167 3.76 5.14 0.95
CA THR A 167 3.66 6.59 0.79
C THR A 167 2.62 6.85 -0.29
N GLU A 168 1.68 7.73 0.01
CA GLU A 168 0.60 8.11 -0.90
C GLU A 168 0.39 9.62 -0.82
N VAL A 169 0.03 10.24 -1.94
CA VAL A 169 -0.42 11.62 -2.01
C VAL A 169 -1.69 11.68 -2.85
N ASP A 170 -2.52 12.69 -2.60
CA ASP A 170 -3.69 12.99 -3.42
C ASP A 170 -3.32 13.10 -4.91
N GLU A 171 -4.17 12.60 -5.81
CA GLU A 171 -3.87 12.57 -7.25
C GLU A 171 -3.67 13.97 -7.81
N ALA A 172 -4.44 14.95 -7.33
CA ALA A 172 -4.30 16.34 -7.77
C ALA A 172 -2.96 16.97 -7.31
N CYS A 173 -2.25 16.32 -6.40
CA CYS A 173 -0.93 16.70 -5.90
C CYS A 173 0.22 15.93 -6.59
N GLU A 174 -0.06 14.92 -7.42
CA GLU A 174 0.98 14.17 -8.14
C GLU A 174 1.79 15.05 -9.09
N GLY A 175 3.09 14.73 -9.25
CA GLY A 175 4.00 15.47 -10.13
C GLY A 175 4.35 16.89 -9.68
N ARG A 176 3.83 17.35 -8.53
CA ARG A 176 3.99 18.74 -8.03
C ARG A 176 4.96 18.86 -6.86
N GLY A 177 5.67 17.79 -6.51
CA GLY A 177 6.72 17.78 -5.48
C GLY A 177 6.26 17.43 -4.06
N PHE A 178 4.96 17.22 -3.83
CA PHE A 178 4.41 16.87 -2.52
C PHE A 178 4.94 15.54 -1.96
N GLY A 179 5.04 14.50 -2.80
CA GLY A 179 5.61 13.22 -2.38
C GLY A 179 7.07 13.34 -1.95
N SER A 180 7.86 14.13 -2.67
CA SER A 180 9.27 14.40 -2.34
C SER A 180 9.41 15.16 -1.02
N MET A 181 8.56 16.17 -0.79
CA MET A 181 8.51 16.91 0.47
C MET A 181 8.20 15.99 1.65
N LEU A 182 7.19 15.14 1.50
CA LEU A 182 6.78 14.17 2.52
C LEU A 182 7.90 13.17 2.83
N ALA A 183 8.55 12.61 1.80
CA ALA A 183 9.69 11.72 1.98
C ALA A 183 10.86 12.42 2.68
N ALA A 184 11.25 13.62 2.22
CA ALA A 184 12.34 14.38 2.81
C ALA A 184 12.11 14.64 4.30
N ALA A 185 10.93 15.14 4.66
CA ALA A 185 10.59 15.46 6.04
C ALA A 185 10.59 14.21 6.93
N ALA A 186 10.01 13.11 6.46
CA ALA A 186 9.95 11.86 7.21
C ALA A 186 11.34 11.22 7.41
N LEU A 187 12.19 11.25 6.39
CA LEU A 187 13.57 10.72 6.46
C LEU A 187 14.46 11.60 7.34
N GLU A 188 14.30 12.92 7.28
CA GLU A 188 15.04 13.85 8.13
C GLU A 188 14.63 13.71 9.61
N ASP A 189 13.34 13.56 9.89
CA ASP A 189 12.86 13.29 11.24
C ASP A 189 13.42 11.95 11.78
N ALA A 190 13.43 10.90 10.96
CA ALA A 190 14.07 9.63 11.31
C ALA A 190 15.58 9.80 11.62
N ARG A 191 16.30 10.62 10.83
CA ARG A 191 17.71 10.98 11.11
C ARG A 191 17.85 11.67 12.46
N ASN A 192 17.03 12.69 12.72
CA ASN A 192 17.08 13.47 13.95
C ASN A 192 16.79 12.63 15.20
N GLN A 193 15.97 11.60 15.05
CA GLN A 193 15.68 10.62 16.10
C GLN A 193 16.74 9.51 16.22
N GLY A 194 17.74 9.47 15.32
CA GLY A 194 18.77 8.45 15.30
C GLY A 194 18.26 7.05 14.93
N LEU A 195 17.21 6.96 14.13
CA LEU A 195 16.58 5.69 13.73
C LEU A 195 17.24 5.12 12.47
N GLU A 196 17.46 3.81 12.44
CA GLU A 196 17.82 3.13 11.19
C GLU A 196 16.59 2.94 10.29
N ILE A 197 16.74 3.18 8.99
CA ILE A 197 15.63 3.16 8.03
C ILE A 197 15.57 1.82 7.27
N ALA A 198 14.39 1.23 7.24
CA ALA A 198 14.04 0.13 6.33
C ALA A 198 13.07 0.64 5.25
N PRO A 199 13.54 0.92 4.02
CA PRO A 199 12.73 1.49 2.96
C PRO A 199 11.92 0.41 2.22
N LEU A 200 10.89 -0.14 2.88
CA LEU A 200 10.03 -1.18 2.28
C LEU A 200 9.12 -0.60 1.20
N CYS A 201 8.73 0.67 1.33
CA CYS A 201 8.01 1.40 0.31
C CYS A 201 8.91 1.65 -0.93
N PRO A 202 8.50 1.23 -2.14
CA PRO A 202 9.26 1.48 -3.36
C PRO A 202 9.51 2.96 -3.63
N PHE A 203 8.55 3.84 -3.29
CA PHE A 203 8.70 5.28 -3.44
C PHE A 203 9.81 5.84 -2.56
N ILE A 204 9.84 5.48 -1.27
CA ILE A 204 10.91 5.89 -0.35
C ILE A 204 12.26 5.31 -0.77
N ALA A 205 12.30 4.03 -1.18
CA ALA A 205 13.52 3.42 -1.69
C ALA A 205 14.05 4.15 -2.92
N HIS A 206 13.18 4.52 -3.87
CA HIS A 206 13.53 5.30 -5.05
C HIS A 206 13.99 6.71 -4.68
N TYR A 207 13.31 7.36 -3.74
CA TYR A 207 13.67 8.70 -3.25
C TYR A 207 15.08 8.70 -2.65
N ILE A 208 15.41 7.73 -1.80
CA ILE A 208 16.76 7.57 -1.21
C ILE A 208 17.82 7.36 -2.30
N LYS A 209 17.54 6.56 -3.34
CA LYS A 209 18.49 6.39 -4.48
C LYS A 209 18.82 7.71 -5.20
N GLY A 210 17.90 8.68 -5.17
CA GLY A 210 18.12 10.03 -5.69
C GLY A 210 18.72 11.02 -4.67
N HIS A 211 18.79 10.65 -3.39
CA HIS A 211 19.22 11.50 -2.27
C HIS A 211 20.21 10.71 -1.38
N PRO A 212 21.47 10.56 -1.82
CA PRO A 212 22.46 9.69 -1.18
C PRO A 212 22.78 10.04 0.27
N GLU A 213 22.50 11.27 0.70
CA GLU A 213 22.63 11.69 2.10
C GLU A 213 21.82 10.83 3.08
N TYR A 214 20.79 10.11 2.61
CA TYR A 214 19.99 9.21 3.44
C TYR A 214 20.47 7.75 3.40
N GLU A 215 21.42 7.38 2.52
CA GLU A 215 21.89 5.99 2.38
C GLU A 215 22.54 5.47 3.66
N GLU A 216 23.24 6.33 4.40
CA GLU A 216 23.90 5.95 5.66
C GLU A 216 22.92 5.52 6.76
N LEU A 217 21.67 6.01 6.68
CA LEU A 217 20.61 5.67 7.62
C LEU A 217 19.97 4.32 7.29
N VAL A 218 20.12 3.82 6.07
CA VAL A 218 19.50 2.57 5.64
C VAL A 218 20.14 1.41 6.37
N THR A 219 19.31 0.55 6.97
CA THR A 219 19.80 -0.64 7.68
C THR A 219 20.64 -1.49 6.71
N SER A 220 21.68 -2.15 7.21
CA SER A 220 22.61 -2.94 6.37
C SER A 220 21.92 -3.97 5.47
N ARG A 221 20.77 -4.50 5.89
CA ARG A 221 19.95 -5.45 5.10
C ARG A 221 19.41 -4.88 3.78
N TYR A 222 19.28 -3.55 3.65
CA TYR A 222 18.68 -2.90 2.48
C TYR A 222 19.65 -2.01 1.70
N ARG A 223 20.93 -1.93 2.09
CA ARG A 223 21.94 -1.10 1.39
C ARG A 223 22.37 -1.64 0.02
N ASP A 224 22.22 -2.94 -0.23
CA ASP A 224 22.73 -3.62 -1.44
C ASP A 224 21.61 -4.06 -2.42
N ARG A 225 20.41 -3.48 -2.34
CA ARG A 225 19.22 -3.84 -3.15
C ARG A 225 18.77 -2.71 -4.10
#